data_AF-A0A382BKA0-F1
#
_entry.id   AF-A0A382BKA0-F1
#
_cell.length_a   1.000
_cell.length_b   1.000
_cell.length_c   1.000
_cell.angle_alpha   90.00
_cell.angle_beta   90.00
_cell.angle_gamma   90.00
#
_symmetry.space_group_name_H-M   'P 1'
#
loop_
_entity.id
_entity.type
_entity.pdbx_description
1 polymer ?
#
loop_
_entity_poly.entity_id
_entity_poly.type
_entity_poly.pdbx_seq_one_letter_code
_entity_poly.pdbx_strand_id
1 'polypeptide(L)'
;MVRTLLIAVLIATTNPLGQAGENNDRYRKQCADIISAKGQTNNADRLWKLFDANWDYRMVASPESATWRGYPGQNDRWSDLSMQAIAEGKEDARLTLKAILSFDRARLSKADQLNYDLFRRNAEMAVER
;
A
#
# COMPACT_ATOMS: atom_id res chain seq x y z
N MET A 1 -1.00 -23.78 53.55
CA MET A 1 -2.02 -23.40 52.55
C MET A 1 -2.09 -21.88 52.51
N VAL A 2 -1.52 -21.25 51.49
CA VAL A 2 -1.71 -19.81 51.22
C VAL A 2 -1.97 -19.69 49.72
N ARG A 3 -3.18 -19.24 49.39
CA ARG A 3 -3.67 -18.92 48.04
C ARG A 3 -3.16 -17.54 47.62
N THR A 4 -3.45 -17.19 46.35
CA THR A 4 -3.50 -15.85 45.73
C THR A 4 -2.15 -15.26 45.26
N LEU A 5 -1.99 -14.64 44.09
CA LEU A 5 -2.90 -14.12 43.04
C LEU A 5 -2.22 -14.23 41.65
N LEU A 6 -2.95 -14.66 40.63
CA LEU A 6 -2.59 -14.45 39.22
C LEU A 6 -2.95 -13.01 38.85
N ILE A 7 -1.95 -12.17 38.59
CA ILE A 7 -2.15 -10.83 38.03
C ILE A 7 -2.35 -11.01 36.51
N ALA A 8 -3.59 -10.88 36.05
CA ALA A 8 -3.88 -10.72 34.64
C ALA A 8 -3.54 -9.29 34.23
N VAL A 9 -2.38 -9.09 33.60
CA VAL A 9 -2.02 -7.82 32.97
C VAL A 9 -2.80 -7.74 31.66
N LEU A 10 -3.89 -6.97 31.63
CA LEU A 10 -4.49 -6.51 30.39
C LEU A 10 -3.54 -5.48 29.77
N ILE A 11 -2.77 -5.89 28.77
CA ILE A 11 -2.09 -4.94 27.88
C ILE A 11 -3.17 -4.44 26.93
N ALA A 12 -3.73 -3.27 27.21
CA ALA A 12 -4.48 -2.52 26.22
C ALA A 12 -3.48 -2.11 25.14
N THR A 13 -3.46 -2.82 24.00
CA THR A 13 -2.73 -2.38 22.82
C THR A 13 -3.41 -1.13 22.30
N THR A 14 -2.93 0.04 22.73
CA THR A 14 -3.24 1.30 22.05
C THR A 14 -2.63 1.20 20.66
N ASN A 15 -3.40 0.70 19.68
CA ASN A 15 -2.99 0.72 18.29
C ASN A 15 -2.94 2.20 17.87
N PRO A 16 -1.76 2.77 17.63
CA PRO A 16 -1.65 4.19 17.39
C PRO A 16 -2.29 4.51 16.03
N LEU A 17 -3.06 5.60 15.99
CA LEU A 17 -3.54 6.24 14.77
C LEU A 17 -2.38 6.58 13.79
N GLY A 18 -1.12 6.56 14.25
CA GLY A 18 0.09 6.83 13.47
C GLY A 18 0.43 5.82 12.38
N GLN A 19 -0.15 4.61 12.38
CA GLN A 19 0.18 3.58 11.39
C GLN A 19 -0.26 3.94 9.96
N ALA A 20 -1.27 4.80 9.80
CA ALA A 20 -1.67 5.32 8.49
C ALA A 20 -0.60 6.26 7.89
N GLY A 21 -0.04 7.16 8.70
CA GLY A 21 1.06 8.04 8.28
C GLY A 21 2.31 7.25 7.89
N GLU A 22 2.70 6.27 8.72
CA GLU A 22 3.82 5.36 8.41
C GLU A 22 3.59 4.57 7.10
N ASN A 23 2.35 4.18 6.82
CA ASN A 23 1.98 3.49 5.59
C ASN A 23 2.18 4.38 4.35
N ASN A 24 1.68 5.63 4.42
CA ASN A 24 1.77 6.60 3.34
C ASN A 24 3.25 6.95 3.07
N ASP A 25 4.02 7.25 4.09
CA ASP A 25 5.43 7.62 3.96
C ASP A 25 6.28 6.47 3.39
N ARG A 26 6.06 5.24 3.86
CA ARG A 26 6.72 4.04 3.32
C ARG A 26 6.39 3.89 1.84
N TYR A 27 5.11 3.95 1.47
CA TYR A 27 4.66 3.76 0.11
C TYR A 27 5.20 4.84 -0.83
N ARG A 28 5.14 6.12 -0.40
CA ARG A 28 5.69 7.25 -1.14
C ARG A 28 7.18 7.09 -1.43
N LYS A 29 7.95 6.64 -0.42
CA LYS A 29 9.36 6.32 -0.59
C LYS A 29 9.57 5.20 -1.61
N GLN A 30 8.83 4.10 -1.52
CA GLN A 30 8.93 3.00 -2.47
C GLN A 30 8.62 3.46 -3.91
N CYS A 31 7.58 4.27 -4.12
CA CYS A 31 7.28 4.86 -5.42
C CYS A 31 8.41 5.76 -5.94
N ALA A 32 8.98 6.61 -5.09
CA ALA A 32 10.10 7.48 -5.46
C ALA A 32 11.35 6.68 -5.88
N ASP A 33 11.67 5.63 -5.13
CA ASP A 33 12.78 4.72 -5.42
C ASP A 33 12.55 3.98 -6.76
N ILE A 34 11.32 3.50 -7.00
CA ILE A 34 10.91 2.84 -8.26
C ILE A 34 11.04 3.79 -9.46
N ILE A 35 10.57 5.04 -9.33
CA ILE A 35 10.67 6.04 -10.40
C ILE A 35 12.15 6.32 -10.70
N SER A 36 12.98 6.46 -9.67
CA SER A 36 14.39 6.83 -9.79
C SER A 36 15.24 5.71 -10.40
N ALA A 37 14.85 4.45 -10.22
CA ALA A 37 15.53 3.29 -10.82
C ALA A 37 15.31 3.14 -12.35
N LYS A 38 14.64 4.09 -13.02
CA LYS A 38 14.38 4.05 -14.46
C LYS A 38 15.70 3.94 -15.24
N GLY A 39 15.82 2.88 -16.03
CA GLY A 39 17.01 2.63 -16.85
C GLY A 39 18.22 2.05 -16.10
N GLN A 40 18.12 1.84 -14.79
CA GLN A 40 19.19 1.29 -13.96
C GLN A 40 18.95 -0.18 -13.54
N THR A 41 17.70 -0.61 -13.50
CA THR A 41 17.31 -1.97 -13.09
C THR A 41 16.51 -2.70 -14.16
N ASN A 42 16.36 -4.02 -14.01
CA ASN A 42 15.43 -4.81 -14.82
C ASN A 42 14.01 -4.23 -14.71
N ASN A 43 13.38 -3.99 -15.87
CA ASN A 43 12.05 -3.39 -15.95
C ASN A 43 10.94 -4.29 -15.39
N ALA A 44 11.05 -5.62 -15.54
CA ALA A 44 10.06 -6.56 -15.02
C ALA A 44 10.11 -6.58 -13.49
N ASP A 45 11.29 -6.77 -12.89
CA ASP A 45 11.44 -6.78 -11.43
C ASP A 45 10.98 -5.46 -10.80
N ARG A 46 11.27 -4.34 -11.45
CA ARG A 46 10.82 -3.01 -11.00
C ARG A 46 9.29 -2.87 -11.06
N LEU A 47 8.64 -3.48 -12.05
CA LEU A 47 7.18 -3.44 -12.21
C LEU A 47 6.51 -4.26 -11.10
N TRP A 48 7.00 -5.47 -10.87
CA TRP A 48 6.50 -6.34 -9.80
C TRP A 48 6.70 -5.71 -8.41
N LYS A 49 7.83 -5.04 -8.16
CA LYS A 49 8.03 -4.24 -6.94
C LYS A 49 6.98 -3.15 -6.75
N LEU A 50 6.50 -2.51 -7.82
CA LEU A 50 5.41 -1.53 -7.72
C LEU A 50 4.08 -2.21 -7.35
N PHE A 51 3.81 -3.39 -7.91
CA PHE A 51 2.59 -4.14 -7.59
C PHE A 51 2.57 -4.56 -6.13
N ASP A 52 3.67 -5.10 -5.63
CA ASP A 52 3.80 -5.52 -4.23
C ASP A 52 3.65 -4.32 -3.28
N ALA A 53 4.36 -3.22 -3.56
CA ALA A 53 4.28 -2.01 -2.74
C ALA A 53 2.86 -1.44 -2.68
N ASN A 54 2.16 -1.38 -3.83
CA ASN A 54 0.78 -0.89 -3.88
C ASN A 54 -0.20 -1.88 -3.22
N TRP A 55 0.03 -3.18 -3.33
CA TRP A 55 -0.78 -4.18 -2.64
C TRP A 55 -0.72 -3.99 -1.13
N ASP A 56 0.49 -3.96 -0.57
CA ASP A 56 0.70 -3.77 0.88
C ASP A 56 0.12 -2.44 1.36
N TYR A 57 0.39 -1.36 0.62
CA TYR A 57 -0.18 -0.04 0.91
C TYR A 57 -1.71 -0.10 1.03
N ARG A 58 -2.39 -0.72 0.05
CA ARG A 58 -3.86 -0.82 0.04
C ARG A 58 -4.41 -1.73 1.13
N MET A 59 -3.70 -2.79 1.50
CA MET A 59 -4.13 -3.68 2.58
C MET A 59 -4.06 -2.98 3.94
N VAL A 60 -3.04 -2.15 4.17
CA VAL A 60 -2.90 -1.37 5.40
C VAL A 60 -3.85 -0.16 5.42
N ALA A 61 -4.11 0.46 4.27
CA ALA A 61 -4.99 1.63 4.13
C ALA A 61 -6.49 1.26 4.14
N SER A 62 -6.86 0.02 3.81
CA SER A 62 -8.24 -0.49 3.88
C SER A 62 -8.30 -1.83 4.63
N PRO A 63 -8.28 -1.80 5.97
CA PRO A 63 -8.29 -3.00 6.82
C PRO A 63 -9.45 -3.98 6.58
N GLU A 64 -10.62 -3.45 6.24
CA GLU A 64 -11.81 -4.24 5.93
C GLU A 64 -11.62 -5.02 4.61
N SER A 65 -10.99 -4.36 3.63
CA SER A 65 -10.60 -5.00 2.37
C SER A 65 -9.53 -6.08 2.57
N ALA A 66 -8.59 -5.85 3.50
CA ALA A 66 -7.58 -6.82 3.91
C ALA A 66 -8.21 -8.05 4.55
N THR A 67 -9.14 -7.85 5.49
CA THR A 67 -9.92 -8.92 6.13
C THR A 67 -10.64 -9.78 5.09
N TRP A 68 -11.37 -9.14 4.17
CA TRP A 68 -12.10 -9.84 3.09
C TRP A 68 -11.18 -10.70 2.21
N ARG A 69 -9.93 -10.29 2.03
CA ARG A 69 -8.93 -10.97 1.17
C ARG A 69 -8.04 -11.96 1.93
N GLY A 70 -8.19 -12.07 3.25
CA GLY A 70 -7.34 -12.89 4.10
C GLY A 70 -5.92 -12.34 4.31
N TYR A 71 -5.71 -11.04 4.14
CA TYR A 71 -4.42 -10.41 4.44
C TYR A 71 -4.25 -10.27 5.97
N PRO A 72 -3.16 -10.80 6.57
CA PRO A 72 -3.04 -10.89 8.01
C PRO A 72 -2.74 -9.54 8.67
N GLY A 73 -3.08 -9.42 9.96
CA GLY A 73 -2.63 -8.32 10.82
C GLY A 73 -3.42 -7.01 10.72
N GLN A 74 -4.56 -6.99 10.01
CA GLN A 74 -5.41 -5.79 9.88
C GLN A 74 -6.81 -5.95 10.49
N ASN A 75 -7.15 -7.12 11.05
CA ASN A 75 -8.51 -7.50 11.44
C ASN A 75 -9.11 -6.68 12.60
N ASP A 76 -8.27 -5.99 13.36
CA ASP A 76 -8.64 -5.18 14.53
C ASP A 76 -8.73 -3.68 14.21
N ARG A 77 -8.73 -3.31 12.92
CA ARG A 77 -8.66 -1.92 12.45
C ARG A 77 -9.82 -1.57 11.52
N TRP A 78 -10.04 -0.26 11.36
CA TRP A 78 -10.99 0.34 10.43
C TRP A 78 -10.28 1.37 9.55
N SER A 79 -10.83 1.62 8.36
CA SER A 79 -10.35 2.68 7.47
C SER A 79 -10.49 4.06 8.14
N ASP A 80 -9.46 4.91 8.01
CA ASP A 80 -9.56 6.32 8.38
C ASP A 80 -10.25 7.10 7.25
N LEU A 81 -11.47 7.56 7.53
CA LEU A 81 -12.30 8.32 6.60
C LEU A 81 -12.31 9.82 6.89
N SER A 82 -11.34 10.32 7.66
CA SER A 82 -11.16 11.76 7.87
C SER A 82 -10.81 12.48 6.56
N MET A 83 -11.11 13.79 6.50
CA MET A 83 -10.78 14.61 5.33
C MET A 83 -9.27 14.63 5.05
N GLN A 84 -8.44 14.57 6.09
CA GLN A 84 -6.99 14.52 5.95
C GLN A 84 -6.57 13.21 5.27
N ALA A 85 -7.03 12.05 5.77
CA ALA A 85 -6.70 10.76 5.18
C ALA A 85 -7.17 10.65 3.71
N ILE A 86 -8.34 11.20 3.39
CA ILE A 86 -8.84 11.26 2.02
C ILE A 86 -7.93 12.14 1.14
N ALA A 87 -7.50 13.30 1.61
CA ALA A 87 -6.59 14.18 0.87
C ALA A 87 -5.23 13.51 0.62
N GLU A 88 -4.66 12.87 1.64
CA GLU A 88 -3.41 12.12 1.52
C GLU A 88 -3.55 10.97 0.52
N GLY A 89 -4.65 10.21 0.57
CA GLY A 89 -4.93 9.13 -0.37
C GLY A 89 -5.05 9.61 -1.82
N LYS A 90 -5.53 10.84 -2.06
CA LYS A 90 -5.55 11.45 -3.40
C LYS A 90 -4.16 11.79 -3.90
N GLU A 91 -3.27 12.27 -3.04
CA GLU A 91 -1.86 12.46 -3.42
C GLU A 91 -1.16 11.14 -3.72
N ASP A 92 -1.44 10.09 -2.94
CA ASP A 92 -0.87 8.76 -3.15
C ASP A 92 -1.38 8.10 -4.45
N ALA A 93 -2.63 8.34 -4.83
CA ALA A 93 -3.16 7.92 -6.13
C ALA A 93 -2.40 8.59 -7.30
N ARG A 94 -2.14 9.91 -7.22
CA ARG A 94 -1.36 10.62 -8.24
C ARG A 94 0.08 10.12 -8.31
N LEU A 95 0.69 9.84 -7.17
CA LEU A 95 2.04 9.27 -7.12
C LEU A 95 2.07 7.86 -7.72
N THR A 96 1.05 7.03 -7.45
CA THR A 96 0.90 5.69 -8.04
C THR A 96 0.83 5.77 -9.56
N LEU A 97 0.02 6.70 -10.09
CA LEU A 97 -0.08 6.95 -11.53
C LEU A 97 1.28 7.40 -12.10
N LYS A 98 1.97 8.32 -11.43
CA LYS A 98 3.32 8.75 -11.83
C LYS A 98 4.32 7.58 -11.85
N ALA A 99 4.26 6.68 -10.87
CA ALA A 99 5.14 5.53 -10.78
C ALA A 99 4.92 4.56 -11.95
N ILE A 100 3.67 4.17 -12.23
CA ILE A 100 3.37 3.28 -13.36
C ILE A 100 3.70 3.95 -14.71
N LEU A 101 3.48 5.25 -14.89
CA LEU A 101 3.86 5.95 -16.13
C LEU A 101 5.38 6.08 -16.33
N SER A 102 6.21 5.72 -15.34
CA SER A 102 7.67 5.73 -15.48
C SER A 102 8.23 4.52 -16.25
N PHE A 103 7.39 3.54 -16.59
CA PHE A 103 7.78 2.32 -17.29
C PHE A 103 7.62 2.48 -18.81
N ASP A 104 8.55 1.87 -19.55
CA ASP A 104 8.44 1.74 -21.00
C ASP A 104 7.75 0.42 -21.34
N ARG A 105 6.46 0.51 -21.71
CA ARG A 105 5.62 -0.64 -22.06
C ARG A 105 6.25 -1.52 -23.14
N ALA A 106 6.95 -0.94 -24.12
CA ALA A 106 7.55 -1.70 -25.23
C ALA A 106 8.70 -2.60 -24.78
N ARG A 107 9.30 -2.32 -23.62
CA ARG A 107 10.40 -3.08 -23.02
C ARG A 107 9.94 -4.16 -22.03
N LEU A 108 8.63 -4.35 -21.88
CA LEU A 108 8.04 -5.40 -21.04
C LEU A 108 7.73 -6.66 -21.85
N SER A 109 7.74 -7.81 -21.17
CA SER A 109 7.24 -9.07 -21.72
C SER A 109 5.75 -8.94 -22.10
N LYS A 110 5.23 -9.80 -22.99
CA LYS A 110 3.80 -9.75 -23.36
C LYS A 110 2.86 -9.90 -22.15
N ALA A 111 3.23 -10.75 -21.19
CA ALA A 111 2.45 -10.93 -19.95
C ALA A 111 2.51 -9.67 -19.07
N ASP A 112 3.69 -9.09 -18.90
CA ASP A 112 3.85 -7.87 -18.11
C ASP A 112 3.21 -6.65 -18.75
N GLN A 113 3.10 -6.60 -20.09
CA GLN A 113 2.36 -5.54 -20.79
C GLN A 113 0.89 -5.54 -20.39
N LEU A 114 0.24 -6.71 -20.33
CA LEU A 114 -1.15 -6.80 -19.90
C LEU A 114 -1.30 -6.37 -18.43
N ASN A 115 -0.41 -6.85 -17.55
CA ASN A 115 -0.44 -6.46 -16.13
C ASN A 115 -0.23 -4.95 -15.95
N TYR A 116 0.73 -4.38 -16.69
CA TYR A 116 0.96 -2.94 -16.76
C TYR A 116 -0.29 -2.18 -17.21
N ASP A 117 -0.93 -2.61 -18.29
CA ASP A 117 -2.10 -1.92 -18.85
C ASP A 117 -3.29 -1.92 -17.85
N LEU A 118 -3.53 -3.07 -17.19
CA LEU A 118 -4.56 -3.19 -16.16
C LEU A 118 -4.25 -2.33 -14.93
N PHE A 119 -3.00 -2.35 -14.46
CA PHE A 119 -2.58 -1.54 -13.32
C PHE A 119 -2.69 -0.05 -13.63
N ARG A 120 -2.21 0.39 -14.81
CA ARG A 120 -2.28 1.79 -15.25
C ARG A 120 -3.73 2.26 -15.28
N ARG A 121 -4.64 1.49 -15.89
CA ARG A 121 -6.07 1.81 -15.91
C ARG A 121 -6.64 2.01 -14.52
N ASN A 122 -6.28 1.14 -13.56
CA ASN A 122 -6.71 1.27 -12.17
C ASN A 122 -6.15 2.53 -11.49
N ALA A 123 -4.90 2.89 -11.78
CA ALA A 123 -4.28 4.09 -11.26
C ALA A 123 -4.91 5.37 -11.84
N GLU A 124 -5.23 5.38 -13.13
CA GLU A 124 -5.95 6.47 -13.81
C GLU A 124 -7.32 6.70 -13.16
N MET A 125 -8.12 5.63 -13.01
CA MET A 125 -9.43 5.70 -12.35
C MET A 125 -9.35 6.15 -10.87
N ALA A 126 -8.25 5.87 -10.18
CA ALA A 126 -8.07 6.29 -8.79
C ALA A 126 -7.83 7.80 -8.65
N VAL A 127 -7.24 8.43 -9.66
CA VAL A 127 -6.99 9.89 -9.68
C VAL A 127 -8.26 10.67 -10.04
N GLU A 128 -9.18 10.08 -10.81
CA GLU A 128 -10.43 10.71 -11.24
C GLU A 128 -11.50 10.83 -10.14
N ARG A 129 -11.34 10.14 -9.01
CA ARG A 129 -12.28 10.10 -7.88
C ARG A 129 -11.88 11.07 -6.75
#